data_AF-A0AAW5SNC4-F1
#
_entry.id   AF-A0AAW5SNC4-F1
#
_cell.length_a   1.000
_cell.length_b   1.000
_cell.length_c   1.000
_cell.angle_alpha   90.00
_cell.angle_beta   90.00
_cell.angle_gamma   90.00
#
_symmetry.space_group_name_H-M   'P 1'
#
loop_
_entity.id
_entity.type
_entity.pdbx_description
1 polymer ?
#
loop_
_entity_poly.entity_id
_entity_poly.type
_entity_poly.pdbx_seq_one_letter_code
_entity_poly.pdbx_strand_id
1 'polypeptide(L)'
;MAGSELDDLRAVYEPLAQSVRRLVDITIRTTADAATVEAVKNRIDCASDELSASLVDGSFGLQHTRDGEAMVWGNVVIGLRNPAAPPLKVHHDTDGRVWAEFTLGAAFEGPPGHVHGGVCAMLLDHVLGATAHKPGKPAVTGTLTTRYRRGTRLGHPLRAEAWVERLEGAKTFAVGHIADADGVTVEADGVFIHPRVP
;
A
#
# COMPACT_ATOMS: atom_id res chain seq x y z
N MET A 1 10.64 28.18 9.39
CA MET A 1 10.63 27.49 8.08
C MET A 1 9.17 27.25 7.77
N ALA A 2 8.59 27.96 6.80
CA ALA A 2 7.20 27.69 6.40
C ALA A 2 7.15 26.27 5.82
N GLY A 3 6.20 25.45 6.27
CA GLY A 3 5.98 24.10 5.74
C GLY A 3 5.59 24.18 4.26
N SER A 4 5.90 23.13 3.49
CA SER A 4 5.42 23.04 2.11
C SER A 4 3.89 22.83 2.10
N GLU A 5 3.20 23.20 1.00
CA GLU A 5 1.77 22.89 0.84
C GLU A 5 1.49 21.38 1.04
N LEU A 6 2.45 20.52 0.64
CA LEU A 6 2.36 19.08 0.84
C LEU A 6 2.34 18.71 2.33
N ASP A 7 3.20 19.34 3.14
CA ASP A 7 3.25 19.11 4.59
C ASP A 7 1.95 19.55 5.26
N ASP A 8 1.39 20.70 4.85
CA ASP A 8 0.12 21.21 5.36
C ASP A 8 -1.04 20.25 5.02
N LEU A 9 -1.13 19.81 3.76
CA LEU A 9 -2.15 18.84 3.33
C LEU A 9 -1.99 17.50 4.06
N ARG A 10 -0.73 17.05 4.27
CA ARG A 10 -0.42 15.82 4.99
C ARG A 10 -0.91 15.91 6.45
N ALA A 11 -0.61 17.02 7.12
CA ALA A 11 -1.02 17.25 8.50
C ALA A 11 -2.55 17.20 8.69
N VAL A 12 -3.32 17.55 7.66
CA VAL A 12 -4.79 17.49 7.69
C VAL A 12 -5.31 16.08 7.41
N TYR A 13 -4.86 15.44 6.33
CA TYR A 13 -5.51 14.22 5.83
C TYR A 13 -4.92 12.91 6.35
N GLU A 14 -3.66 12.89 6.76
CA GLU A 14 -3.04 11.68 7.32
C GLU A 14 -3.71 11.24 8.63
N PRO A 15 -3.96 12.13 9.61
CA PRO A 15 -4.62 11.72 10.87
C PRO A 15 -6.05 11.19 10.66
N LEU A 16 -6.77 11.73 9.68
CA LEU A 16 -8.09 11.22 9.28
C LEU A 16 -7.97 9.78 8.78
N ALA A 17 -7.06 9.51 7.83
CA ALA A 17 -6.85 8.16 7.32
C ALA A 17 -6.37 7.20 8.41
N GLN A 18 -5.51 7.64 9.34
CA GLN A 18 -5.09 6.84 10.50
C GLN A 18 -6.27 6.48 11.42
N SER A 19 -7.18 7.44 11.65
CA SER A 19 -8.39 7.21 12.45
C SER A 19 -9.30 6.16 11.80
N VAL A 20 -9.47 6.23 10.47
CA VAL A 20 -10.24 5.22 9.71
C VAL A 20 -9.54 3.86 9.72
N ARG A 21 -8.21 3.79 9.56
CA ARG A 21 -7.45 2.52 9.68
C ARG A 21 -7.67 1.84 11.03
N ARG A 22 -7.60 2.63 12.12
CA ARG A 22 -7.90 2.14 13.47
C ARG A 22 -9.34 1.65 13.58
N LEU A 23 -10.30 2.36 12.99
CA LEU A 23 -11.70 1.95 12.99
C LEU A 23 -11.93 0.64 12.22
N VAL A 24 -11.29 0.45 11.05
CA VAL A 24 -11.37 -0.81 10.28
C VAL A 24 -10.95 -2.00 11.15
N ASP A 25 -9.81 -1.90 11.82
CA ASP A 25 -9.32 -2.95 12.70
C ASP A 25 -10.25 -3.20 13.90
N ILE A 26 -10.77 -2.15 14.55
CA ILE A 26 -11.71 -2.27 15.67
C ILE A 26 -13.04 -2.90 15.22
N THR A 27 -13.57 -2.52 14.06
CA THR A 27 -14.82 -3.06 13.51
C THR A 27 -14.74 -4.57 13.27
N ILE A 28 -13.56 -5.08 12.89
CA ILE A 28 -13.34 -6.53 12.72
C ILE A 28 -13.33 -7.26 14.07
N ARG A 29 -12.76 -6.65 15.11
CA ARG A 29 -12.42 -7.33 16.37
C ARG A 29 -13.39 -7.07 17.53
N THR A 30 -14.28 -6.09 17.40
CA THR A 30 -15.17 -5.65 18.48
C THR A 30 -16.20 -6.73 18.84
N THR A 31 -16.51 -6.82 20.14
CA THR A 31 -17.58 -7.65 20.71
C THR A 31 -18.63 -6.81 21.44
N ALA A 32 -18.68 -5.50 21.14
CA ALA A 32 -19.62 -4.57 21.74
C ALA A 32 -21.08 -4.99 21.52
N ASP A 33 -21.97 -4.58 22.42
CA ASP A 33 -23.40 -4.87 22.33
C ASP A 33 -24.08 -4.11 21.17
N ALA A 34 -25.30 -4.55 20.83
CA ALA A 34 -26.06 -4.01 19.70
C ALA A 34 -26.33 -2.51 19.83
N ALA A 35 -26.60 -2.01 21.05
CA ALA A 35 -26.85 -0.60 21.29
C ALA A 35 -25.60 0.25 21.03
N THR A 36 -24.43 -0.22 21.45
CA THR A 36 -23.15 0.44 21.18
C THR A 36 -22.83 0.43 19.68
N VAL A 37 -23.06 -0.70 19.00
CA VAL A 37 -22.85 -0.83 17.55
C VAL A 37 -23.73 0.15 16.78
N GLU A 38 -25.02 0.26 17.12
CA GLU A 38 -25.95 1.20 16.49
C GLU A 38 -25.54 2.67 16.71
N ALA A 39 -25.17 3.03 17.94
CA ALA A 39 -24.71 4.39 18.25
C ALA A 39 -23.42 4.76 17.49
N VAL A 40 -22.47 3.83 17.36
CA VAL A 40 -21.22 4.06 16.61
C VAL A 40 -21.48 4.14 15.11
N LYS A 41 -22.32 3.25 14.55
CA LYS A 41 -22.75 3.31 13.15
C LYS A 41 -23.31 4.69 12.80
N ASN A 42 -24.23 5.22 13.61
CA ASN A 42 -24.84 6.52 13.33
C ASN A 42 -23.83 7.67 13.33
N ARG A 43 -22.77 7.60 14.16
CA ARG A 43 -21.68 8.59 14.14
C ARG A 43 -20.81 8.46 12.89
N ILE A 44 -20.56 7.23 12.42
CA ILE A 44 -19.81 6.97 11.18
C ILE A 44 -20.58 7.50 9.97
N ASP A 45 -21.89 7.26 9.92
CA ASP A 45 -22.75 7.74 8.84
C ASP A 45 -22.78 9.27 8.81
N CYS A 46 -22.98 9.92 9.96
CA CYS A 46 -22.94 11.39 10.05
C CYS A 46 -21.59 11.98 9.60
N ALA A 47 -20.48 11.37 10.04
CA ALA A 47 -19.14 11.81 9.62
C ALA A 47 -18.92 11.60 8.11
N SER A 48 -19.50 10.54 7.54
CA SER A 48 -19.45 10.27 6.10
C SER A 48 -20.25 11.30 5.32
N ASP A 49 -21.45 11.65 5.78
CA ASP A 49 -22.30 12.68 5.18
C ASP A 49 -21.58 14.04 5.17
N GLU A 50 -20.99 14.44 6.31
CA GLU A 50 -20.21 15.67 6.43
C GLU A 50 -19.02 15.72 5.45
N LEU A 51 -18.21 14.66 5.37
CA LEU A 51 -17.07 14.60 4.46
C LEU A 51 -17.51 14.55 2.99
N SER A 52 -18.66 13.93 2.70
CA SER A 52 -19.18 13.77 1.33
C SER A 52 -19.72 15.08 0.72
N ALA A 53 -19.92 16.12 1.54
CA ALA A 53 -20.33 17.45 1.06
C ALA A 53 -19.29 18.11 0.14
N SER A 54 -18.05 17.61 0.10
CA SER A 54 -16.98 18.12 -0.76
C SER A 54 -16.07 16.99 -1.24
N LEU A 55 -16.44 16.37 -2.36
CA LEU A 55 -15.69 15.31 -3.02
C LEU A 55 -15.10 15.77 -4.35
N VAL A 56 -14.00 15.14 -4.76
CA VAL A 56 -13.53 15.22 -6.14
C VAL A 56 -14.40 14.33 -7.03
N ASP A 57 -14.60 14.74 -8.28
CA ASP A 57 -15.33 13.91 -9.25
C ASP A 57 -14.48 12.68 -9.63
N GLY A 58 -15.09 11.50 -9.54
CA GLY A 58 -14.46 10.25 -9.95
C GLY A 58 -13.25 9.85 -9.09
N SER A 59 -12.15 9.46 -9.73
CA SER A 59 -10.97 8.93 -9.03
C SER A 59 -10.04 10.04 -8.54
N PHE A 60 -9.43 9.86 -7.35
CA PHE A 60 -8.39 10.79 -6.87
C PHE A 60 -7.21 10.93 -7.87
N GLY A 61 -6.80 9.83 -8.50
CA GLY A 61 -5.77 9.85 -9.55
C GLY A 61 -4.40 10.35 -9.09
N LEU A 62 -3.64 10.89 -10.04
CA LEU A 62 -2.38 11.61 -9.79
C LEU A 62 -2.70 13.10 -9.65
N GLN A 63 -2.57 13.62 -8.43
CA GLN A 63 -2.71 15.05 -8.15
C GLN A 63 -1.32 15.69 -8.05
N HIS A 64 -1.24 17.02 -8.16
CA HIS A 64 0.00 17.76 -7.93
C HIS A 64 -0.23 18.92 -6.97
N THR A 65 0.73 19.22 -6.11
CA THR A 65 0.76 20.48 -5.35
C THR A 65 1.00 21.66 -6.31
N ARG A 66 0.85 22.90 -5.82
CA ARG A 66 1.18 24.10 -6.59
C ARG A 66 2.64 24.14 -7.02
N ASP A 67 3.52 23.54 -6.22
CA ASP A 67 4.95 23.43 -6.48
C ASP A 67 5.28 22.24 -7.42
N GLY A 68 4.26 21.50 -7.88
CA GLY A 68 4.41 20.40 -8.84
C GLY A 68 4.77 19.05 -8.23
N GLU A 69 4.66 18.90 -6.90
CA GLU A 69 4.92 17.61 -6.25
C GLU A 69 3.77 16.64 -6.46
N ALA A 70 4.10 15.44 -6.96
CA ALA A 70 3.12 14.40 -7.26
C ALA A 70 2.51 13.77 -6.00
N MET A 71 1.17 13.64 -5.99
CA MET A 71 0.40 13.02 -4.92
C MET A 71 -0.42 11.85 -5.48
N VAL A 72 0.00 10.63 -5.15
CA VAL A 72 -0.74 9.38 -5.43
C VAL A 72 -1.53 8.89 -4.20
N TRP A 73 -2.13 9.82 -3.46
CA TRP A 73 -2.66 9.55 -2.12
C TRP A 73 -3.88 8.63 -2.07
N GLY A 74 -4.53 8.37 -3.20
CA GLY A 74 -5.61 7.36 -3.32
C GLY A 74 -5.13 5.93 -3.60
N ASN A 75 -3.84 5.72 -3.86
CA ASN A 75 -3.28 4.41 -4.24
C ASN A 75 -3.55 3.33 -3.16
N VAL A 76 -3.90 2.11 -3.57
CA VAL A 76 -4.27 1.02 -2.64
C VAL A 76 -3.10 0.39 -1.88
N VAL A 77 -1.85 0.68 -2.27
CA VAL A 77 -0.66 0.13 -1.60
C VAL A 77 0.06 1.16 -0.75
N ILE A 78 0.21 2.38 -1.27
CA ILE A 78 0.99 3.47 -0.63
C ILE A 78 0.21 4.77 -0.45
N GLY A 79 -1.11 4.76 -0.72
CA GLY A 79 -1.93 5.96 -0.68
C GLY A 79 -2.13 6.47 0.74
N LEU A 80 -1.61 7.65 1.02
CA LEU A 80 -1.75 8.31 2.33
C LEU A 80 -3.22 8.45 2.76
N ARG A 81 -4.10 8.85 1.83
CA ARG A 81 -5.55 9.03 2.03
C ARG A 81 -6.36 7.76 1.82
N ASN A 82 -5.72 6.61 1.54
CA ASN A 82 -6.40 5.34 1.38
C ASN A 82 -6.26 4.50 2.66
N PRO A 83 -7.32 4.32 3.47
CA PRO A 83 -7.27 3.50 4.68
C PRO A 83 -7.08 2.02 4.41
N ALA A 84 -7.34 1.53 3.19
CA ALA A 84 -7.05 0.16 2.81
C ALA A 84 -5.55 -0.06 2.48
N ALA A 85 -4.78 1.01 2.32
CA ALA A 85 -3.34 0.90 2.09
C ALA A 85 -2.64 0.30 3.30
N PRO A 86 -1.85 -0.79 3.12
CA PRO A 86 -0.96 -1.30 4.14
C PRO A 86 0.00 -0.20 4.63
N PRO A 87 0.51 -0.29 5.87
CA PRO A 87 1.48 0.67 6.41
C PRO A 87 2.88 0.44 5.82
N LEU A 88 2.97 0.46 4.48
CA LEU A 88 4.18 0.19 3.72
C LEU A 88 4.99 1.47 3.57
N LYS A 89 6.20 1.50 4.13
CA LYS A 89 7.19 2.54 3.83
C LYS A 89 8.27 1.95 2.94
N VAL A 90 8.28 2.38 1.68
CA VAL A 90 9.22 1.87 0.68
C VAL A 90 10.53 2.67 0.76
N HIS A 91 11.64 1.94 0.78
CA HIS A 91 13.01 2.44 0.80
C HIS A 91 13.75 1.99 -0.45
N HIS A 92 14.61 2.86 -0.98
CA HIS A 92 15.46 2.57 -2.13
C HIS A 92 16.92 2.70 -1.70
N ASP A 93 17.68 1.63 -1.89
CA ASP A 93 19.13 1.64 -1.65
C ASP A 93 19.87 2.09 -2.91
N THR A 94 21.13 2.52 -2.74
CA THR A 94 21.95 3.04 -3.84
C THR A 94 22.31 1.99 -4.90
N ASP A 95 22.23 0.71 -4.56
CA ASP A 95 22.48 -0.42 -5.47
C ASP A 95 21.24 -0.83 -6.28
N GLY A 96 20.12 -0.12 -6.09
CA GLY A 96 18.85 -0.39 -6.78
C GLY A 96 17.95 -1.40 -6.08
N ARG A 97 18.31 -1.87 -4.88
CA ARG A 97 17.40 -2.65 -4.04
C ARG A 97 16.26 -1.78 -3.54
N VAL A 98 15.09 -2.39 -3.46
CA VAL A 98 13.89 -1.77 -2.88
C VAL A 98 13.39 -2.66 -1.76
N TRP A 99 13.06 -2.06 -0.62
CA TRP A 99 12.58 -2.82 0.53
C TRP A 99 11.58 -2.04 1.37
N ALA A 100 10.83 -2.75 2.19
CA ALA A 100 9.91 -2.17 3.15
C ALA A 100 9.73 -3.09 4.37
N GLU A 101 9.61 -2.50 5.55
CA GLU A 101 9.27 -3.18 6.79
C GLU A 101 7.88 -2.78 7.25
N PHE A 102 7.09 -3.75 7.67
CA PHE A 102 5.69 -3.53 8.03
C PHE A 102 5.16 -4.63 8.96
N THR A 103 4.03 -4.35 9.58
CA THR A 103 3.25 -5.33 10.34
C THR A 103 1.79 -5.21 9.92
N LEU A 104 1.17 -6.33 9.59
CA LEU A 104 -0.22 -6.39 9.11
C LEU A 104 -1.13 -6.93 10.21
N GLY A 105 -2.24 -6.22 10.44
CA GLY A 105 -3.29 -6.60 11.39
C GLY A 105 -4.50 -7.25 10.72
N ALA A 106 -5.60 -7.33 11.47
CA ALA A 106 -6.81 -8.06 11.09
C ALA A 106 -7.42 -7.61 9.75
N ALA A 107 -7.24 -6.35 9.35
CA ALA A 107 -7.69 -5.81 8.07
C ALA A 107 -7.12 -6.54 6.83
N PHE A 108 -6.03 -7.29 6.99
CA PHE A 108 -5.33 -7.98 5.90
C PHE A 108 -5.36 -9.51 6.05
N GLU A 109 -6.19 -10.02 6.97
CA GLU A 109 -6.33 -11.44 7.24
C GLU A 109 -6.98 -12.17 6.06
N GLY A 110 -6.47 -13.37 5.75
CA GLY A 110 -7.11 -14.31 4.84
C GLY A 110 -7.43 -15.60 5.58
N PRO A 111 -6.53 -16.60 5.56
CA PRO A 111 -6.64 -17.71 6.49
C PRO A 111 -6.49 -17.23 7.95
N PRO A 112 -7.11 -17.91 8.92
CA PRO A 112 -6.97 -17.54 10.33
C PRO A 112 -5.51 -17.37 10.77
N GLY A 113 -5.20 -16.22 11.35
CA GLY A 113 -3.87 -15.82 11.84
C GLY A 113 -2.85 -15.47 10.75
N HIS A 114 -3.23 -15.44 9.47
CA HIS A 114 -2.32 -15.26 8.35
C HIS A 114 -2.77 -14.17 7.37
N VAL A 115 -1.80 -13.49 6.78
CA VAL A 115 -2.03 -12.50 5.72
C VAL A 115 -2.66 -13.19 4.51
N HIS A 116 -3.69 -12.57 3.93
CA HIS A 116 -4.29 -13.07 2.69
C HIS A 116 -3.25 -13.15 1.56
N GLY A 117 -3.25 -14.24 0.80
CA GLY A 117 -2.27 -14.44 -0.27
C GLY A 117 -2.29 -13.30 -1.31
N GLY A 118 -3.49 -12.86 -1.70
CA GLY A 118 -3.67 -11.69 -2.57
C GLY A 118 -3.07 -10.38 -2.03
N VAL A 119 -3.02 -10.18 -0.70
CA VAL A 119 -2.34 -9.01 -0.10
C VAL A 119 -0.83 -9.17 -0.23
N CYS A 120 -0.28 -10.37 -0.03
CA CYS A 120 1.14 -10.63 -0.27
C CYS A 120 1.52 -10.36 -1.73
N ALA A 121 0.70 -10.81 -2.68
CA ALA A 121 0.91 -10.56 -4.10
C ALA A 121 0.84 -9.06 -4.44
N MET A 122 -0.12 -8.33 -3.87
CA MET A 122 -0.24 -6.87 -4.03
C MET A 122 1.00 -6.12 -3.52
N LEU A 123 1.52 -6.52 -2.36
CA LEU A 123 2.74 -5.93 -1.79
C LEU A 123 3.96 -6.22 -2.65
N LEU A 124 4.09 -7.46 -3.12
CA LEU A 124 5.20 -7.87 -3.99
C LEU A 124 5.13 -7.16 -5.34
N ASP A 125 3.96 -7.05 -5.98
CA ASP A 125 3.78 -6.28 -7.22
C ASP A 125 4.32 -4.85 -7.06
N HIS A 126 3.97 -4.19 -5.95
CA HIS A 126 4.40 -2.82 -5.69
C HIS A 126 5.92 -2.71 -5.47
N VAL A 127 6.50 -3.55 -4.60
CA VAL A 127 7.93 -3.48 -4.28
C VAL A 127 8.79 -3.86 -5.49
N LEU A 128 8.40 -4.89 -6.25
CA LEU A 128 9.07 -5.25 -7.50
C LEU A 128 8.92 -4.14 -8.55
N GLY A 129 7.71 -3.57 -8.70
CA GLY A 129 7.46 -2.49 -9.65
C GLY A 129 8.24 -1.21 -9.31
N ALA A 130 8.46 -0.94 -8.03
CA ALA A 130 9.30 0.17 -7.57
C ALA A 130 10.78 0.01 -7.97
N THR A 131 11.28 -1.22 -8.18
CA THR A 131 12.64 -1.43 -8.76
C THR A 131 12.70 -1.02 -10.25
N ALA A 132 11.58 -1.15 -10.97
CA ALA A 132 11.50 -0.86 -12.39
C ALA A 132 11.16 0.60 -12.70
N HIS A 133 10.51 1.31 -11.77
CA HIS A 133 10.12 2.70 -11.95
C HIS A 133 11.33 3.63 -12.06
N LYS A 134 11.29 4.53 -13.05
CA LYS A 134 12.28 5.60 -13.23
C LYS A 134 11.57 6.94 -13.39
N PRO A 135 12.18 8.06 -12.97
CA PRO A 135 11.63 9.39 -13.20
C PRO A 135 11.26 9.58 -14.69
N GLY A 136 10.01 9.96 -14.95
CA GLY A 136 9.48 10.18 -16.31
C GLY A 136 9.31 8.93 -17.19
N LYS A 137 9.54 7.72 -16.65
CA LYS A 137 9.40 6.45 -17.38
C LYS A 137 8.63 5.44 -16.52
N PRO A 138 7.29 5.49 -16.51
CA PRO A 138 6.50 4.52 -15.77
C PRO A 138 6.74 3.11 -16.28
N ALA A 139 6.61 2.14 -15.38
CA ALA A 139 6.64 0.73 -15.70
C ALA A 139 5.30 0.11 -15.33
N VAL A 140 4.74 -0.70 -16.23
CA VAL A 140 3.49 -1.44 -15.96
C VAL A 140 3.79 -2.91 -15.78
N THR A 141 3.06 -3.57 -14.88
CA THR A 141 3.19 -5.01 -14.67
C THR A 141 2.73 -5.75 -15.93
N GLY A 142 3.62 -6.54 -16.53
CA GLY A 142 3.30 -7.47 -17.61
C GLY A 142 2.89 -8.84 -17.06
N THR A 143 3.71 -9.42 -16.18
CA THR A 143 3.40 -10.66 -15.48
C THR A 143 3.93 -10.63 -14.05
N LEU A 144 3.20 -11.26 -13.13
CA LEU A 144 3.63 -11.50 -11.76
C LEU A 144 3.40 -12.97 -11.42
N THR A 145 4.48 -13.68 -11.07
CA THR A 145 4.41 -15.06 -10.58
C THR A 145 4.75 -15.06 -9.10
N THR A 146 3.91 -15.64 -8.25
CA THR A 146 4.14 -15.73 -6.80
C THR A 146 4.23 -17.19 -6.36
N ARG A 147 5.10 -17.47 -5.38
CA ARG A 147 5.26 -18.78 -4.77
C ARG A 147 5.18 -18.67 -3.25
N TYR A 148 4.12 -19.24 -2.68
CA TYR A 148 3.88 -19.27 -1.24
C TYR A 148 4.63 -20.46 -0.64
N ARG A 149 5.70 -20.18 0.09
CA ARG A 149 6.56 -21.18 0.76
C ARG A 149 6.00 -21.61 2.11
N ARG A 150 5.48 -20.63 2.87
CA ARG A 150 4.83 -20.80 4.17
C ARG A 150 3.78 -19.72 4.37
N GLY A 151 2.85 -19.94 5.32
CA GLY A 151 1.95 -18.88 5.77
C GLY A 151 2.70 -17.67 6.33
N THR A 152 2.32 -16.48 5.86
CA THR A 152 2.77 -15.18 6.37
C THR A 152 1.92 -14.80 7.59
N ARG A 153 2.51 -14.76 8.78
CA ARG A 153 1.75 -14.55 10.03
C ARG A 153 1.32 -13.09 10.21
N LEU A 154 0.11 -12.88 10.72
CA LEU A 154 -0.36 -11.55 11.13
C LEU A 154 0.28 -11.11 12.45
N GLY A 155 0.39 -9.80 12.65
CA GLY A 155 0.89 -9.22 13.91
C GLY A 155 2.40 -9.41 14.17
N HIS A 156 3.14 -10.00 13.23
CA HIS A 156 4.59 -10.13 13.30
C HIS A 156 5.29 -9.13 12.37
N PRO A 157 6.51 -8.69 12.68
CA PRO A 157 7.35 -7.93 11.76
C PRO A 157 7.59 -8.71 10.46
N LEU A 158 7.33 -8.06 9.34
CA LEU A 158 7.55 -8.58 7.99
C LEU A 158 8.46 -7.63 7.24
N ARG A 159 9.24 -8.18 6.32
CA ARG A 159 10.09 -7.43 5.39
C ARG A 159 9.83 -7.90 3.97
N ALA A 160 9.55 -6.96 3.08
CA ALA A 160 9.53 -7.20 1.64
C ALA A 160 10.81 -6.62 1.02
N GLU A 161 11.44 -7.34 0.12
CA GLU A 161 12.61 -6.89 -0.63
C GLU A 161 12.50 -7.29 -2.11
N ALA A 162 13.02 -6.45 -3.01
CA ALA A 162 13.13 -6.75 -4.42
C ALA A 162 14.36 -6.10 -5.06
N TRP A 163 14.80 -6.68 -6.17
CA TRP A 163 15.87 -6.15 -7.00
C TRP A 163 15.67 -6.54 -8.47
N VAL A 164 16.29 -5.78 -9.37
CA VAL A 164 16.33 -6.12 -10.80
C VAL A 164 17.28 -7.30 -10.99
N GLU A 165 16.76 -8.40 -11.54
CA GLU A 165 17.58 -9.54 -11.95
C GLU A 165 18.25 -9.26 -13.31
N ARG A 166 17.51 -8.71 -14.26
CA ARG A 166 18.02 -8.39 -15.60
C ARG A 166 17.11 -7.43 -16.37
N LEU A 167 17.68 -6.85 -17.43
CA LEU A 167 17.00 -5.93 -18.35
C LEU A 167 17.06 -6.47 -19.78
N GLU A 168 15.94 -6.44 -20.51
CA GLU A 168 15.89 -6.84 -21.92
C GLU A 168 14.95 -5.91 -22.72
N GLY A 169 15.56 -4.99 -23.48
CA GLY A 169 14.81 -4.04 -24.29
C GLY A 169 13.85 -3.20 -23.43
N ALA A 170 12.54 -3.34 -23.66
CA ALA A 170 11.51 -2.63 -22.91
C ALA A 170 11.10 -3.33 -21.60
N LYS A 171 11.68 -4.49 -21.28
CA LYS A 171 11.33 -5.31 -20.12
C LYS A 171 12.36 -5.20 -19.01
N THR A 172 11.87 -5.02 -17.79
CA THR A 172 12.62 -5.15 -16.54
C THR A 172 12.14 -6.41 -15.84
N PHE A 173 13.08 -7.32 -15.55
CA PHE A 173 12.80 -8.54 -14.80
C PHE A 173 13.28 -8.31 -13.38
N ALA A 174 12.35 -8.35 -12.44
CA ALA A 174 12.61 -8.13 -11.02
C ALA A 174 12.18 -9.35 -10.22
N VAL A 175 12.94 -9.65 -9.18
CA VAL A 175 12.63 -10.74 -8.26
C VAL A 175 12.61 -10.17 -6.84
N GLY A 176 11.87 -10.83 -5.96
CA GLY A 176 11.77 -10.39 -4.58
C GLY A 176 11.01 -11.36 -3.71
N HIS A 177 10.88 -11.02 -2.43
CA HIS A 177 10.22 -11.88 -1.46
C HIS A 177 9.66 -11.09 -0.28
N ILE A 178 8.75 -11.74 0.46
CA ILE A 178 8.34 -11.36 1.81
C ILE A 178 8.94 -12.40 2.78
N ALA A 179 9.54 -11.92 3.87
CA ALA A 179 10.10 -12.75 4.93
C ALA A 179 9.67 -12.26 6.32
N ASP A 180 9.67 -13.19 7.27
CA ASP A 180 9.64 -12.92 8.71
C ASP A 180 10.97 -13.40 9.35
N ALA A 181 11.05 -13.45 10.68
CA ALA A 181 12.24 -13.89 11.40
C ALA A 181 12.67 -15.34 11.12
N ASP A 182 11.74 -16.19 10.67
CA ASP A 182 12.00 -17.59 10.34
C ASP A 182 12.35 -17.78 8.85
N GLY A 183 12.41 -16.69 8.07
CA GLY A 183 12.79 -16.68 6.66
C GLY A 183 11.64 -16.37 5.70
N VAL A 184 11.85 -16.72 4.43
CA VAL A 184 10.94 -16.36 3.33
C VAL A 184 9.60 -17.08 3.44
N THR A 185 8.51 -16.31 3.34
CA THR A 185 7.13 -16.82 3.30
C THR A 185 6.58 -16.83 1.88
N VAL A 186 6.88 -15.81 1.08
CA VAL A 186 6.41 -15.67 -0.31
C VAL A 186 7.54 -15.13 -1.19
N GLU A 187 7.76 -15.75 -2.35
CA GLU A 187 8.68 -15.27 -3.39
C GLU A 187 7.87 -14.76 -4.58
N ALA A 188 8.44 -13.82 -5.35
CA ALA A 188 7.86 -13.36 -6.60
C ALA A 188 8.90 -13.09 -7.70
N ASP A 189 8.49 -13.38 -8.93
CA ASP A 189 9.14 -12.99 -10.18
C ASP A 189 8.19 -12.08 -10.96
N GLY A 190 8.66 -10.91 -11.35
CA GLY A 190 7.88 -9.89 -12.05
C GLY A 190 8.54 -9.46 -13.35
N VAL A 191 7.71 -9.28 -14.39
CA VAL A 191 8.12 -8.65 -15.65
C VAL A 191 7.39 -7.33 -15.75
N PHE A 192 8.15 -6.24 -15.79
CA PHE A 192 7.63 -4.88 -15.91
C PHE A 192 8.00 -4.33 -17.28
N ILE A 193 7.06 -3.64 -17.91
CA ILE A 193 7.18 -3.15 -19.27
C ILE A 193 7.18 -1.63 -19.23
N HIS A 194 8.17 -1.00 -19.87
CA HIS A 194 8.13 0.42 -20.18
C HIS A 194 7.36 0.61 -21.50
N PRO A 195 6.14 1.19 -21.47
CA PRO A 195 5.39 1.43 -22.70
C PRO A 195 6.18 2.33 -23.64
N ARG A 196 6.10 2.06 -24.95
CA ARG A 196 6.59 3.03 -25.94
C ARG A 196 5.64 4.23 -25.90
N VAL A 197 6.18 5.42 -25.67
CA VAL A 197 5.41 6.65 -25.84
C VAL A 197 5.02 6.74 -27.33
N PRO A 198 3.74 6.99 -27.67
CA PRO A 198 3.33 7.26 -29.04
C PRO A 198 4.10 8.42 -29.67
#